data_AF-A0A9D4V8Z5-F1
#
_entry.id   AF-A0A9D4V8Z5-F1
#
_cell.length_a   1.000
_cell.length_b   1.000
_cell.length_c   1.000
_cell.angle_alpha   90.00
_cell.angle_beta   90.00
_cell.angle_gamma   90.00
#
_symmetry.space_group_name_H-M   'P 1'
#
loop_
_entity.id
_entity.type
_entity.pdbx_description
1 polymer ?
#
loop_
_entity_poly.entity_id
_entity_poly.type
_entity_poly.pdbx_seq_one_letter_code
_entity_poly.pdbx_strand_id
1 'polypeptide(L)'
;MIRRTLAEVHKEGELHEDDTLVIGKHTVAVVYYRAGYDPKDYPSEDEWSARILMERSNAVKCPSITYHLAGTKKIQQQLTKPGVLERFVENVDDASFIRKCFAGLWGFDENRDMEKIKEAIANPDAFVLKPQREGGGNNLFGENIRKKLLELMKGGTTDSFAAYILMQRIFPPIHTTYFVRNGELIPQKAISELGIFGSFVRNRGKVVLNEQTGYLLRTKASDTNEGGVAAGFAVLDSVYLVEE
;
A
#
# COMPACT_ATOMS: atom_id res chain seq x y z
N MET A 1 -26.65 2.35 4.88
CA MET A 1 -25.31 2.70 4.37
C MET A 1 -25.48 3.82 3.35
N ILE A 2 -24.78 4.94 3.53
CA ILE A 2 -24.76 6.04 2.55
C ILE A 2 -23.41 6.05 1.83
N ARG A 3 -23.38 6.54 0.60
CA ARG A 3 -22.16 6.74 -0.19
C ARG A 3 -22.01 8.23 -0.46
N ARG A 4 -20.80 8.74 -0.24
CA ARG A 4 -20.46 10.14 -0.46
C ARG A 4 -19.05 10.26 -1.00
N THR A 5 -18.83 11.23 -1.89
CA THR A 5 -17.49 11.69 -2.26
C THR A 5 -16.95 12.61 -1.17
N LEU A 6 -15.63 12.88 -1.16
CA LEU A 6 -15.03 13.83 -0.23
C LEU A 6 -15.62 15.24 -0.39
N ALA A 7 -15.88 15.68 -1.63
CA ALA A 7 -16.53 16.96 -1.90
C ALA A 7 -17.97 17.03 -1.35
N GLU A 8 -18.75 15.94 -1.45
CA GLU A 8 -20.10 15.91 -0.85
C GLU A 8 -20.05 15.90 0.68
N VAL A 9 -19.05 15.23 1.28
CA VAL A 9 -18.82 15.31 2.74
C VAL A 9 -18.44 16.72 3.16
N HIS A 10 -17.63 17.45 2.37
CA HIS A 10 -17.32 18.85 2.65
C HIS A 10 -18.58 19.71 2.65
N LYS A 11 -19.49 19.48 1.69
CA LYS A 11 -20.71 20.27 1.51
C LYS A 11 -21.80 19.96 2.53
N GLU A 12 -21.97 18.69 2.91
CA GLU A 12 -23.09 18.19 3.72
C GLU A 12 -22.69 17.77 5.14
N GLY A 13 -21.38 17.69 5.43
CA GLY A 13 -20.85 17.17 6.67
C GLY A 13 -20.67 18.24 7.73
N GLU A 14 -21.12 17.93 8.94
CA GLU A 14 -20.92 18.76 10.13
C GLU A 14 -20.63 17.92 11.37
N LEU A 15 -20.05 18.57 12.38
CA LEU A 15 -19.89 17.99 13.72
C LEU A 15 -20.89 18.66 14.64
N HIS A 16 -21.67 17.86 15.37
CA HIS A 16 -22.42 18.35 16.51
C HIS A 16 -21.49 18.72 17.68
N GLU A 17 -22.03 19.34 18.73
CA GLU A 17 -21.27 19.79 19.91
C GLU A 17 -20.50 18.64 20.62
N ASP A 18 -20.98 17.41 20.48
CA ASP A 18 -20.38 16.20 21.05
C ASP A 18 -19.42 15.47 20.09
N ASP A 19 -18.97 16.14 19.02
CA ASP A 19 -18.13 15.58 17.94
C ASP A 19 -18.79 14.45 17.13
N THR A 20 -20.11 14.27 17.24
CA THR A 20 -20.85 13.35 16.36
C THR A 20 -20.84 13.84 14.92
N LEU A 21 -20.37 13.00 14.00
CA LEU A 21 -20.43 13.27 12.57
C LEU A 21 -21.85 13.10 12.04
N VAL A 22 -22.37 14.15 11.42
CA VAL A 22 -23.61 14.11 10.66
C VAL A 22 -23.32 14.48 9.22
N ILE A 23 -23.91 13.74 8.28
CA ILE A 23 -23.85 14.04 6.85
C ILE A 23 -25.29 14.17 6.35
N GLY A 24 -25.70 15.40 6.03
CA GLY A 24 -27.09 15.72 5.71
C GLY A 24 -28.00 15.40 6.91
N LYS A 25 -28.83 14.35 6.80
CA LYS A 25 -29.73 13.90 7.87
C LYS A 25 -29.26 12.65 8.61
N HIS A 26 -28.04 12.19 8.35
CA HIS A 26 -27.55 10.90 8.80
C HIS A 26 -26.43 11.05 9.81
N THR A 27 -26.66 10.58 11.03
CA THR A 27 -25.59 10.34 12.01
C THR A 27 -24.70 9.19 11.55
N VAL A 28 -23.38 9.40 11.58
CA VAL A 28 -22.38 8.46 11.06
C VAL A 28 -21.58 7.84 12.20
N ALA A 29 -21.73 6.52 12.37
CA ALA A 29 -20.95 5.76 13.36
C ALA A 29 -19.61 5.26 12.81
N VAL A 30 -19.50 5.00 11.50
CA VAL A 30 -18.31 4.43 10.86
C VAL A 30 -18.07 5.13 9.53
N VAL A 31 -16.82 5.56 9.31
CA VAL A 31 -16.33 6.04 8.02
C VAL A 31 -15.48 4.94 7.40
N TYR A 32 -15.98 4.31 6.34
CA TYR A 32 -15.27 3.27 5.59
C TYR A 32 -14.73 3.85 4.29
N TYR A 33 -13.41 4.06 4.23
CA TYR A 33 -12.76 4.67 3.07
C TYR A 33 -12.66 3.68 1.91
N ARG A 34 -13.18 4.11 0.75
CA ARG A 34 -12.97 3.47 -0.56
C ARG A 34 -12.32 4.40 -1.57
N ALA A 35 -11.76 5.50 -1.07
CA ALA A 35 -11.04 6.57 -1.76
C ALA A 35 -10.12 7.26 -0.73
N GLY A 36 -9.39 8.29 -1.14
CA GLY A 36 -8.53 9.11 -0.28
C GLY A 36 -7.14 8.52 -0.06
N TYR A 37 -6.71 7.61 -0.95
CA TYR A 37 -5.36 7.03 -0.97
C TYR A 37 -4.54 7.49 -2.17
N ASP A 38 -5.16 8.14 -3.16
CA ASP A 38 -4.50 8.75 -4.31
C ASP A 38 -4.67 10.28 -4.23
N PRO A 39 -3.62 11.08 -4.50
CA PRO A 39 -3.75 12.55 -4.58
C PRO A 39 -4.85 13.04 -5.52
N LYS A 40 -5.23 12.27 -6.55
CA LYS A 40 -6.34 12.59 -7.45
C LYS A 40 -7.71 12.63 -6.76
N ASP A 41 -7.84 11.99 -5.60
CA ASP A 41 -9.03 12.08 -4.76
C ASP A 41 -9.13 13.43 -4.01
N TYR A 42 -8.10 14.29 -4.13
CA TYR A 42 -7.98 15.59 -3.48
C TYR A 42 -7.70 16.70 -4.51
N PRO A 43 -8.64 16.98 -5.44
CA PRO A 43 -8.46 18.03 -6.44
C PRO A 43 -8.43 19.45 -5.84
N SER A 44 -8.93 19.64 -4.62
CA SER A 44 -8.98 20.94 -3.93
C SER A 44 -8.81 20.80 -2.40
N GLU A 45 -8.85 21.93 -1.68
CA GLU A 45 -8.83 21.97 -0.22
C GLU A 45 -10.12 21.47 0.42
N ASP A 46 -11.21 21.37 -0.35
CA ASP A 46 -12.50 20.90 0.14
C ASP A 46 -12.41 19.44 0.58
N GLU A 47 -11.75 18.60 -0.23
CA GLU A 47 -11.55 17.18 0.10
C GLU A 47 -10.62 16.97 1.29
N TRP A 48 -9.61 17.84 1.44
CA TRP A 48 -8.75 17.85 2.62
C TRP A 48 -9.54 18.24 3.87
N SER A 49 -10.37 19.27 3.77
CA SER A 49 -11.25 19.73 4.85
C SER A 49 -12.25 18.63 5.25
N ALA A 50 -12.85 17.93 4.29
CA ALA A 50 -13.71 16.77 4.56
C ALA A 50 -12.96 15.64 5.27
N ARG A 51 -11.72 15.35 4.86
CA ARG A 51 -10.89 14.34 5.52
C ARG A 51 -10.62 14.73 6.98
N ILE A 52 -10.25 15.98 7.24
CA ILE A 52 -10.02 16.50 8.59
C ILE A 52 -11.29 16.42 9.43
N LEU A 53 -12.44 16.83 8.88
CA LEU A 53 -13.75 16.76 9.56
C LEU A 53 -14.06 15.33 10.03
N MET A 54 -13.93 14.35 9.13
CA MET A 54 -14.17 12.94 9.46
C MET A 54 -13.19 12.42 10.51
N GLU A 55 -11.89 12.71 10.37
CA GLU A 55 -10.88 12.24 11.33
C GLU A 55 -11.07 12.84 12.73
N ARG A 56 -11.54 14.10 12.83
CA ARG A 56 -11.85 14.77 14.11
C ARG A 56 -13.12 14.24 14.79
N SER A 57 -14.03 13.63 14.04
CA SER A 57 -15.29 13.10 14.59
C SER A 57 -15.14 11.89 15.50
N ASN A 58 -16.18 11.58 16.26
CA ASN A 58 -16.33 10.34 17.03
C ASN A 58 -16.61 9.08 16.18
N ALA A 59 -16.85 9.22 14.86
CA ALA A 59 -17.03 8.07 13.99
C ALA A 59 -15.76 7.20 13.99
N VAL A 60 -15.93 5.88 13.93
CA VAL A 60 -14.81 4.94 13.79
C VAL A 60 -14.31 4.97 12.34
N LYS A 61 -13.04 5.31 12.14
CA LYS A 61 -12.43 5.36 10.80
C LYS A 61 -11.87 4.00 10.42
N CYS A 62 -12.14 3.57 9.18
CA CYS A 62 -11.61 2.36 8.59
C CYS A 62 -10.95 2.68 7.23
N PRO A 63 -9.62 2.89 7.19
CA PRO A 63 -8.70 3.08 8.32
C PRO A 63 -8.71 4.52 8.86
N SER A 64 -8.21 4.73 10.10
CA SER A 64 -7.83 6.08 10.58
C SER A 64 -6.62 6.62 9.83
N ILE A 65 -6.35 7.92 9.95
CA ILE A 65 -5.16 8.53 9.34
C ILE A 65 -3.84 7.88 9.81
N THR A 66 -3.76 7.46 11.07
CA THR A 66 -2.59 6.76 11.62
C THR A 66 -2.38 5.38 10.97
N TYR A 67 -3.46 4.62 10.75
CA TYR A 67 -3.40 3.35 10.03
C TYR A 67 -3.08 3.56 8.54
N HIS A 68 -3.57 4.63 7.93
CA HIS A 68 -3.20 5.00 6.56
C HIS A 68 -1.69 5.26 6.46
N LEU A 69 -1.11 6.03 7.38
CA LEU A 69 0.34 6.29 7.42
C LEU A 69 1.15 5.02 7.71
N ALA A 70 0.66 4.12 8.56
CA ALA A 70 1.30 2.83 8.84
C ALA A 70 1.41 1.95 7.58
N GLY A 71 0.51 2.12 6.60
CA GLY A 71 0.53 1.42 5.31
C GLY A 71 1.55 1.95 4.30
N THR A 72 2.25 3.05 4.60
CA THR A 72 3.20 3.65 3.65
C THR A 72 4.42 2.74 3.42
N LYS A 73 4.98 2.84 2.21
CA LYS A 73 6.18 2.09 1.83
C LYS A 73 7.38 2.47 2.69
N LYS A 74 7.46 3.72 3.16
CA LYS A 74 8.49 4.15 4.11
C LYS A 74 8.39 3.42 5.45
N ILE A 75 7.19 3.26 6.02
CA ILE A 75 7.02 2.49 7.27
C ILE A 75 7.35 1.01 7.04
N GLN A 76 6.89 0.42 5.94
CA GLN A 76 7.29 -0.94 5.54
C GLN A 76 8.82 -1.11 5.54
N GLN A 77 9.55 -0.15 4.95
CA GLN A 77 11.02 -0.15 4.93
C GLN A 77 11.64 0.08 6.31
N GLN A 78 11.09 0.95 7.15
CA GLN A 78 11.64 1.17 8.50
C GLN A 78 11.49 -0.08 9.39
N LEU A 79 10.39 -0.83 9.25
CA LEU A 79 10.16 -2.06 10.02
C LEU A 79 11.19 -3.16 9.74
N THR A 80 11.92 -3.11 8.62
CA THR A 80 12.99 -4.07 8.32
C THR A 80 14.32 -3.73 8.98
N LYS A 81 14.49 -2.50 9.51
CA LYS A 81 15.73 -2.12 10.19
C LYS A 81 15.90 -2.93 11.49
N PRO A 82 17.13 -3.38 11.82
CA PRO A 82 17.40 -4.12 13.05
C PRO A 82 16.86 -3.39 14.29
N GLY A 83 16.17 -4.11 15.17
CA GLY A 83 15.63 -3.57 16.42
C GLY A 83 14.37 -2.70 16.28
N VAL A 84 13.92 -2.35 15.08
CA VAL A 84 12.73 -1.49 14.92
C VAL A 84 11.44 -2.28 15.10
N LEU A 85 11.35 -3.50 14.56
CA LEU A 85 10.15 -4.35 14.68
C LEU A 85 9.85 -4.71 16.15
N GLU A 86 10.88 -5.00 16.95
CA GLU A 86 10.75 -5.35 18.37
C GLU A 86 10.14 -4.25 19.23
N ARG A 87 10.16 -2.99 18.75
CA ARG A 87 9.49 -1.89 19.44
C ARG A 87 7.96 -1.99 19.36
N PHE A 88 7.44 -2.81 18.45
CA PHE A 88 6.01 -2.95 18.17
C PHE A 88 5.49 -4.37 18.33
N VAL A 89 6.37 -5.37 18.34
CA VAL A 89 6.04 -6.79 18.48
C VAL A 89 6.86 -7.36 19.63
N GLU A 90 6.22 -7.53 20.78
CA GLU A 90 6.86 -8.02 22.01
C GLU A 90 7.20 -9.51 21.94
N ASN A 91 6.35 -10.31 21.27
CA ASN A 91 6.58 -11.73 21.10
C ASN A 91 7.71 -11.96 20.08
N VAL A 92 8.78 -12.60 20.54
CA VAL A 92 9.99 -12.85 19.74
C VAL A 92 9.72 -13.82 18.58
N ASP A 93 8.86 -14.82 18.78
CA ASP A 93 8.50 -15.79 17.74
C ASP A 93 7.67 -15.13 16.64
N ASP A 94 6.73 -14.25 17.00
CA ASP A 94 5.95 -13.45 16.04
C ASP A 94 6.86 -12.49 15.26
N ALA A 95 7.76 -11.79 15.94
CA ALA A 95 8.72 -10.90 15.29
C ALA A 95 9.64 -11.68 14.33
N SER A 96 10.09 -12.87 14.72
CA SER A 96 10.87 -13.78 13.90
C SER A 96 10.07 -14.28 12.68
N PHE A 97 8.81 -14.66 12.87
CA PHE A 97 7.92 -15.08 11.79
C PHE A 97 7.67 -13.96 10.77
N ILE A 98 7.34 -12.75 11.24
CA ILE A 98 7.13 -11.57 10.40
C ILE A 98 8.37 -11.27 9.54
N ARG A 99 9.58 -11.38 10.12
CA ARG A 99 10.84 -11.13 9.40
C ARG A 99 11.07 -12.07 8.23
N LYS A 100 10.63 -13.33 8.32
CA LYS A 100 10.76 -14.29 7.22
C LYS A 100 10.02 -13.82 5.96
N CYS A 101 9.02 -12.97 6.12
CA CYS A 101 8.24 -12.40 5.02
C CYS A 101 8.85 -11.12 4.44
N PHE A 102 9.93 -10.58 5.00
CA PHE A 102 10.57 -9.37 4.49
C PHE A 102 11.55 -9.68 3.36
N ALA A 103 11.36 -9.02 2.23
CA ALA A 103 12.40 -8.89 1.21
C ALA A 103 13.39 -7.78 1.58
N GLY A 104 14.49 -7.68 0.84
CA GLY A 104 15.43 -6.56 0.98
C GLY A 104 14.74 -5.20 0.75
N LEU A 105 14.85 -4.29 1.73
CA LEU A 105 14.22 -2.98 1.73
C LEU A 105 15.22 -1.93 2.23
N TRP A 106 15.46 -0.90 1.43
CA TRP A 106 16.45 0.15 1.71
C TRP A 106 15.83 1.54 1.56
N GLY A 107 16.13 2.42 2.51
CA GLY A 107 15.76 3.83 2.46
C GLY A 107 16.91 4.69 1.96
N PHE A 108 16.58 5.90 1.52
CA PHE A 108 17.55 6.91 1.11
C PHE A 108 17.60 8.09 2.09
N ASP A 109 17.42 7.81 3.39
CA ASP A 109 17.50 8.82 4.46
C ASP A 109 18.97 9.25 4.70
N GLU A 110 19.24 10.01 5.77
CA GLU A 110 20.55 10.63 6.04
C GLU A 110 21.73 9.65 5.98
N ASN A 111 21.51 8.38 6.31
CA ASN A 111 22.50 7.30 6.23
C ASN A 111 22.24 6.38 5.02
N ARG A 112 21.97 6.97 3.85
CA ARG A 112 21.71 6.22 2.62
C ARG A 112 22.85 5.24 2.28
N ASP A 113 22.46 4.02 1.94
CA ASP A 113 23.38 2.99 1.49
C ASP A 113 23.83 3.30 0.04
N MET A 114 24.95 4.02 -0.07
CA MET A 114 25.51 4.42 -1.37
C MET A 114 25.95 3.23 -2.22
N GLU A 115 26.36 2.13 -1.59
CA GLU A 115 26.72 0.92 -2.33
C GLU A 115 25.47 0.26 -2.91
N LYS A 116 24.37 0.22 -2.15
CA LYS A 116 23.09 -0.28 -2.68
C LYS A 116 22.54 0.60 -3.80
N ILE A 117 22.72 1.92 -3.73
CA ILE A 117 22.36 2.83 -4.84
C ILE A 117 23.18 2.50 -6.09
N LYS A 118 24.51 2.35 -5.97
CA LYS A 118 25.37 1.99 -7.11
C LYS A 118 25.01 0.63 -7.69
N GLU A 119 24.70 -0.35 -6.84
CA GLU A 119 24.24 -1.68 -7.24
C GLU A 119 22.92 -1.61 -8.01
N ALA A 120 21.94 -0.84 -7.53
CA ALA A 120 20.66 -0.64 -8.23
C ALA A 120 20.82 0.13 -9.54
N ILE A 121 21.78 1.04 -9.63
CA ILE A 121 22.14 1.69 -10.91
C ILE A 121 22.75 0.64 -11.84
N ALA A 122 23.71 -0.17 -11.39
CA ALA A 122 24.39 -1.15 -12.22
C ALA A 122 23.45 -2.25 -12.73
N ASN A 123 22.62 -2.80 -11.83
CA ASN A 123 21.72 -3.92 -12.07
C ASN A 123 20.26 -3.56 -11.70
N PRO A 124 19.59 -2.69 -12.47
CA PRO A 124 18.28 -2.17 -12.09
C PRO A 124 17.17 -3.22 -12.11
N ASP A 125 17.31 -4.31 -12.88
CA ASP A 125 16.28 -5.33 -12.98
C ASP A 125 16.13 -6.15 -11.70
N ALA A 126 17.14 -6.16 -10.83
CA ALA A 126 17.08 -6.81 -9.51
C ALA A 126 16.29 -6.02 -8.47
N PHE A 127 15.81 -4.82 -8.79
CA PHE A 127 15.16 -3.91 -7.85
C PHE A 127 13.84 -3.34 -8.36
N VAL A 128 13.10 -2.75 -7.43
CA VAL A 128 11.93 -1.92 -7.69
C VAL A 128 12.09 -0.64 -6.87
N LEU A 129 11.96 0.53 -7.51
CA LEU A 129 11.96 1.81 -6.81
C LEU A 129 10.51 2.26 -6.61
N LYS A 130 10.11 2.50 -5.35
CA LYS A 130 8.71 2.76 -4.99
C LYS A 130 8.54 4.14 -4.38
N PRO A 131 7.70 5.02 -4.94
CA PRO A 131 7.29 6.25 -4.26
C PRO A 131 6.27 5.96 -3.15
N GLN A 132 5.98 6.96 -2.31
CA GLN A 132 4.91 6.88 -1.30
C GLN A 132 3.52 7.07 -1.96
N ARG A 133 3.08 6.06 -2.73
CA ARG A 133 1.77 6.01 -3.42
C ARG A 133 1.15 4.62 -3.30
N GLU A 134 -0.18 4.57 -3.38
CA GLU A 134 -0.97 3.34 -3.41
C GLU A 134 -1.75 3.22 -4.74
N GLY A 135 -2.41 2.08 -4.96
CA GLY A 135 -3.31 1.90 -6.11
C GLY A 135 -2.70 1.32 -7.40
N GLY A 136 -1.39 1.02 -7.40
CA GLY A 136 -0.68 0.47 -8.57
C GLY A 136 -0.28 1.52 -9.61
N GLY A 137 0.64 1.18 -10.53
CA GLY A 137 1.05 2.07 -11.62
C GLY A 137 2.09 3.15 -11.24
N ASN A 138 2.65 3.10 -10.03
CA ASN A 138 3.54 4.14 -9.51
C ASN A 138 5.01 3.70 -9.41
N ASN A 139 5.30 2.41 -9.57
CA ASN A 139 6.64 1.87 -9.32
C ASN A 139 7.54 2.10 -10.54
N LEU A 140 8.84 2.26 -10.31
CA LEU A 140 9.83 2.29 -11.38
C LEU A 140 10.59 0.97 -11.42
N PHE A 141 10.90 0.53 -12.64
CA PHE A 141 11.55 -0.74 -12.95
C PHE A 141 12.65 -0.53 -14.00
N GLY A 142 13.65 -1.42 -14.02
CA GLY A 142 14.68 -1.48 -15.05
C GLY A 142 15.31 -0.11 -15.30
N GLU A 143 15.45 0.27 -16.56
CA GLU A 143 16.13 1.51 -16.94
C GLU A 143 15.53 2.79 -16.33
N ASN A 144 14.24 2.80 -15.95
CA ASN A 144 13.64 3.93 -15.25
C ASN A 144 14.19 4.10 -13.83
N ILE A 145 14.59 3.01 -13.16
CA ILE A 145 15.30 3.07 -11.87
C ILE A 145 16.66 3.74 -12.08
N ARG A 146 17.45 3.27 -13.06
CA ARG A 146 18.77 3.82 -13.36
C ARG A 146 18.71 5.31 -13.63
N LYS A 147 17.83 5.74 -14.55
CA LYS A 147 17.61 7.14 -14.88
C LYS A 147 17.23 7.96 -13.66
N LYS A 148 16.28 7.47 -12.85
CA LYS A 148 15.81 8.21 -11.68
C LYS A 148 16.89 8.35 -10.61
N LEU A 149 17.62 7.29 -10.30
CA LEU A 149 18.70 7.35 -9.32
C LEU A 149 19.83 8.27 -9.77
N LEU A 150 20.23 8.25 -11.05
CA LEU A 150 21.22 9.18 -11.59
C LEU A 150 20.75 10.64 -11.57
N GLU A 151 19.47 10.90 -11.85
CA GLU A 151 18.86 12.22 -11.70
C GLU A 151 18.93 12.72 -10.25
N LEU A 152 18.50 11.89 -9.29
CA LEU A 152 18.52 12.21 -7.88
C LEU A 152 19.94 12.48 -7.37
N MET A 153 20.95 11.74 -7.85
CA MET A 153 22.36 11.98 -7.52
C MET A 153 22.89 13.32 -8.03
N LYS A 154 22.36 13.84 -9.14
CA LYS A 154 22.74 15.16 -9.69
C LYS A 154 22.02 16.33 -9.00
N GLY A 155 20.81 16.08 -8.49
CA GLY A 155 19.89 17.11 -7.99
C GLY A 155 20.26 17.76 -6.65
N GLY A 156 21.30 17.30 -5.95
CA GLY A 156 21.94 18.00 -4.83
C GLY A 156 21.15 18.17 -3.52
N THR A 157 19.82 17.98 -3.51
CA THR A 157 19.00 18.08 -2.30
C THR A 157 18.57 16.71 -1.77
N THR A 158 18.77 16.51 -0.47
CA THR A 158 18.38 15.30 0.28
C THR A 158 16.89 14.98 0.20
N ASP A 159 16.05 16.01 0.07
CA ASP A 159 14.58 15.88 0.12
C ASP A 159 13.99 15.08 -1.06
N SER A 160 14.67 15.07 -2.21
CA SER A 160 14.20 14.37 -3.41
C SER A 160 14.28 12.84 -3.27
N PHE A 161 15.26 12.34 -2.51
CA PHE A 161 15.48 10.92 -2.27
C PHE A 161 14.48 10.33 -1.27
N ALA A 162 14.06 11.13 -0.28
CA ALA A 162 13.15 10.69 0.80
C ALA A 162 11.76 10.25 0.28
N ALA A 163 11.37 10.69 -0.91
CA ALA A 163 10.13 10.30 -1.55
C ALA A 163 10.07 8.81 -1.96
N TYR A 164 11.22 8.12 -2.03
CA TYR A 164 11.34 6.76 -2.54
C TYR A 164 11.90 5.78 -1.51
N ILE A 165 11.61 4.50 -1.73
CA ILE A 165 12.36 3.38 -1.16
C ILE A 165 12.85 2.46 -2.28
N LEU A 166 13.94 1.75 -2.04
CA LEU A 166 14.39 0.67 -2.90
C LEU A 166 13.95 -0.67 -2.29
N MET A 167 13.42 -1.55 -3.13
CA MET A 167 13.04 -2.90 -2.72
C MET A 167 13.68 -3.93 -3.65
N GLN A 168 14.13 -5.05 -3.10
CA GLN A 168 14.54 -6.22 -3.84
C GLN A 168 13.37 -6.70 -4.71
N ARG A 169 13.62 -6.95 -5.99
CA ARG A 169 12.61 -7.54 -6.86
C ARG A 169 12.44 -9.01 -6.52
N ILE A 170 11.19 -9.44 -6.36
CA ILE A 170 10.82 -10.83 -6.16
C ILE A 170 10.54 -11.45 -7.53
N PHE A 171 11.06 -12.66 -7.76
CA PHE A 171 10.87 -13.42 -9.00
C PHE A 171 10.15 -14.75 -8.68
N PRO A 172 8.80 -14.75 -8.65
CA PRO A 172 8.04 -15.99 -8.43
C PRO A 172 8.16 -16.97 -9.60
N PRO A 173 7.88 -18.27 -9.39
CA PRO A 173 7.78 -19.23 -10.47
C PRO A 173 6.73 -18.82 -11.52
N ILE A 174 7.10 -18.93 -12.79
CA ILE A 174 6.20 -18.66 -13.91
C ILE A 174 5.38 -19.91 -14.19
N HIS A 175 4.07 -19.75 -14.31
CA HIS A 175 3.14 -20.81 -14.71
C HIS A 175 2.37 -20.41 -15.97
N THR A 176 1.72 -21.38 -16.61
CA THR A 176 0.87 -21.13 -17.78
C THR A 176 -0.58 -21.08 -17.32
N THR A 177 -1.32 -20.06 -17.73
CA THR A 177 -2.73 -19.90 -17.42
C THR A 177 -3.44 -19.22 -18.60
N TYR A 178 -4.75 -19.04 -18.49
CA TYR A 178 -5.54 -18.31 -19.47
C TYR A 178 -6.21 -17.12 -18.80
N PHE A 179 -6.05 -15.93 -19.39
CA PHE A 179 -6.79 -14.75 -18.96
C PHE A 179 -8.09 -14.66 -19.73
N VAL A 180 -9.19 -14.39 -19.04
CA VAL A 180 -10.46 -14.01 -19.66
C VAL A 180 -10.63 -12.51 -19.54
N ARG A 181 -10.64 -11.79 -20.66
CA ARG A 181 -10.83 -10.33 -20.70
C ARG A 181 -11.79 -9.99 -21.83
N ASN A 182 -12.83 -9.22 -21.54
CA ASN A 182 -13.85 -8.81 -22.53
C ASN A 182 -14.45 -10.00 -23.32
N GLY A 183 -14.59 -11.16 -22.68
CA GLY A 183 -15.08 -12.39 -23.31
C GLY A 183 -14.04 -13.17 -24.12
N GLU A 184 -12.81 -12.69 -24.23
CA GLU A 184 -11.72 -13.36 -24.94
C GLU A 184 -10.84 -14.15 -24.00
N LEU A 185 -10.48 -15.38 -24.41
CA LEU A 185 -9.57 -16.26 -23.70
C LEU A 185 -8.15 -16.11 -24.28
N ILE A 186 -7.21 -15.69 -23.45
CA ILE A 186 -5.85 -15.34 -23.86
C ILE A 186 -4.86 -16.23 -23.10
N PRO A 187 -4.13 -17.16 -23.77
CA PRO A 187 -3.08 -17.94 -23.12
C PRO A 187 -1.93 -17.04 -22.69
N GLN A 188 -1.42 -17.25 -21.47
CA GLN A 188 -0.41 -16.40 -20.85
C GLN A 188 0.60 -17.20 -20.04
N LYS A 189 1.85 -16.71 -20.03
CA LYS A 189 2.83 -17.01 -18.99
C LYS A 189 2.65 -15.98 -17.89
N ALA A 190 2.46 -16.43 -16.66
CA ALA A 190 1.98 -15.58 -15.58
C ALA A 190 2.69 -15.83 -14.26
N ILE A 191 2.58 -14.84 -13.38
CA ILE A 191 2.96 -14.90 -11.97
C ILE A 191 1.78 -14.44 -11.12
N SER A 192 1.67 -14.97 -9.90
CA SER A 192 0.58 -14.65 -8.98
C SER A 192 1.10 -13.97 -7.72
N GLU A 193 0.28 -13.07 -7.18
CA GLU A 193 0.49 -12.35 -5.93
C GLU A 193 -0.69 -12.65 -4.99
N LEU A 194 -0.40 -13.34 -3.89
CA LEU A 194 -1.39 -13.71 -2.87
C LEU A 194 -1.52 -12.58 -1.84
N GLY A 195 -2.72 -12.01 -1.72
CA GLY A 195 -3.11 -11.13 -0.63
C GLY A 195 -3.94 -11.89 0.42
N ILE A 196 -3.65 -11.65 1.70
CA ILE A 196 -4.42 -12.19 2.83
C ILE A 196 -5.13 -11.03 3.52
N PHE A 197 -6.45 -11.12 3.69
CA PHE A 197 -7.22 -10.11 4.40
C PHE A 197 -7.17 -10.35 5.90
N GLY A 198 -7.02 -9.27 6.66
CA GLY A 198 -7.17 -9.26 8.10
C GLY A 198 -8.23 -8.25 8.52
N SER A 199 -9.00 -8.56 9.55
CA SER A 199 -9.98 -7.66 10.16
C SER A 199 -9.68 -7.48 11.63
N PHE A 200 -9.53 -6.22 12.04
CA PHE A 200 -9.14 -5.86 13.39
C PHE A 200 -10.08 -4.79 13.96
N VAL A 201 -10.61 -5.04 15.15
CA VAL A 201 -11.43 -4.11 15.92
C VAL A 201 -10.95 -4.13 17.36
N ARG A 202 -10.71 -2.94 17.92
CA ARG A 202 -10.43 -2.77 19.34
C ARG A 202 -11.28 -1.65 19.93
N ASN A 203 -11.63 -1.81 21.20
CA ASN A 203 -12.19 -0.74 22.02
C ASN A 203 -11.21 -0.44 23.15
N ARG A 204 -10.56 0.73 23.07
CA ARG A 204 -9.47 1.13 23.98
C ARG A 204 -8.36 0.06 24.00
N GLY A 205 -8.11 -0.56 25.15
CA GLY A 205 -7.11 -1.62 25.33
C GLY A 205 -7.64 -3.04 25.02
N LYS A 206 -8.95 -3.21 24.78
CA LYS A 206 -9.54 -4.52 24.54
C LYS A 206 -9.66 -4.79 23.04
N VAL A 207 -8.96 -5.81 22.55
CA VAL A 207 -9.19 -6.36 21.21
C VAL A 207 -10.54 -7.09 21.19
N VAL A 208 -11.40 -6.72 20.23
CA VAL A 208 -12.74 -7.30 20.03
C VAL A 208 -12.72 -8.29 18.87
N LEU A 209 -11.95 -7.99 17.82
CA LEU A 209 -11.76 -8.84 16.64
C LEU A 209 -10.30 -8.72 16.19
N ASN A 210 -9.67 -9.84 15.88
CA ASN A 210 -8.36 -9.90 15.23
C ASN A 210 -8.25 -11.22 14.48
N GLU A 211 -8.76 -11.24 13.25
CA GLU A 211 -8.94 -12.48 12.48
C GLU A 211 -8.47 -12.31 11.03
N GLN A 212 -8.00 -13.41 10.45
CA GLN A 212 -7.82 -13.54 9.02
C GLN A 212 -9.18 -13.75 8.35
N THR A 213 -9.54 -12.93 7.37
CA THR A 213 -10.91 -12.83 6.82
C THR A 213 -10.98 -13.07 5.32
N GLY A 214 -10.21 -14.04 4.85
CA GLY A 214 -10.17 -14.48 3.45
C GLY A 214 -8.87 -14.11 2.74
N TYR A 215 -8.86 -14.33 1.42
CA TYR A 215 -7.70 -14.06 0.56
C TYR A 215 -8.14 -13.49 -0.79
N LEU A 216 -7.16 -12.97 -1.53
CA LEU A 216 -7.30 -12.54 -2.90
C LEU A 216 -6.03 -12.93 -3.67
N LEU A 217 -6.14 -13.81 -4.65
CA LEU A 217 -5.06 -14.05 -5.59
C LEU A 217 -5.22 -13.14 -6.80
N ARG A 218 -4.15 -12.43 -7.15
CA ARG A 218 -4.08 -11.62 -8.38
C ARG A 218 -3.00 -12.19 -9.27
N THR A 219 -3.32 -12.42 -10.53
CA THR A 219 -2.39 -13.01 -11.48
C THR A 219 -2.16 -12.06 -12.64
N LYS A 220 -0.92 -11.90 -13.07
CA LYS A 220 -0.52 -11.00 -14.17
C LYS A 220 0.46 -11.69 -15.10
N ALA A 221 0.55 -11.19 -16.34
CA ALA A 221 1.53 -11.71 -17.29
C ALA A 221 2.95 -11.51 -16.74
N SER A 222 3.83 -12.49 -16.95
CA SER A 222 5.16 -12.53 -16.34
C SER A 222 6.09 -11.42 -16.83
N ASP A 223 5.83 -10.88 -18.02
CA ASP A 223 6.55 -9.76 -18.63
C ASP A 223 6.01 -8.38 -18.19
N THR A 224 4.93 -8.34 -17.41
CA THR A 224 4.29 -7.10 -16.97
C THR A 224 4.82 -6.66 -15.60
N ASN A 225 5.43 -5.47 -15.56
CA ASN A 225 6.02 -4.92 -14.34
C ASN A 225 4.97 -4.45 -13.32
N GLU A 226 3.89 -3.83 -13.78
CA GLU A 226 2.83 -3.33 -12.91
C GLU A 226 1.80 -4.41 -12.53
N GLY A 227 1.05 -4.17 -11.46
CA GLY A 227 0.00 -5.04 -10.98
C GLY A 227 -1.31 -4.27 -10.77
N GLY A 228 -2.32 -4.96 -10.24
CA GLY A 228 -3.61 -4.36 -9.94
C GLY A 228 -4.68 -4.66 -10.99
N VAL A 229 -5.82 -5.15 -10.50
CA VAL A 229 -6.97 -5.51 -11.35
C VAL A 229 -7.68 -4.26 -11.84
N ALA A 230 -7.93 -3.29 -10.95
CA ALA A 230 -8.59 -2.03 -11.32
C ALA A 230 -7.78 -1.18 -12.30
N ALA A 231 -6.45 -1.35 -12.31
CA ALA A 231 -5.55 -0.68 -13.26
C ALA A 231 -5.41 -1.44 -14.60
N GLY A 232 -6.03 -2.62 -14.75
CA GLY A 232 -6.03 -3.41 -15.99
C GLY A 232 -4.81 -4.31 -16.19
N PHE A 233 -3.85 -4.35 -15.25
CA PHE A 233 -2.62 -5.13 -15.38
C PHE A 233 -2.80 -6.59 -14.96
N ALA A 234 -3.63 -6.86 -13.95
CA ALA A 234 -3.86 -8.19 -13.39
C ALA A 234 -5.30 -8.69 -13.61
N VAL A 235 -5.50 -10.00 -13.49
CA VAL A 235 -6.81 -10.66 -13.37
C VAL A 235 -7.00 -11.21 -11.95
N LEU A 236 -8.25 -11.44 -11.57
CA LEU A 236 -8.58 -12.18 -10.35
C LEU A 236 -8.32 -13.67 -10.56
N ASP A 237 -7.86 -14.34 -9.51
CA ASP A 237 -7.52 -15.76 -9.56
C ASP A 237 -7.85 -16.45 -8.22
N SER A 238 -7.63 -17.76 -8.14
CA SER A 238 -7.82 -18.58 -6.94
C SER A 238 -6.60 -19.46 -6.67
N VAL A 239 -6.35 -19.77 -5.40
CA VAL A 239 -5.25 -20.66 -5.02
C VAL A 239 -5.66 -22.11 -5.25
N TYR A 240 -4.78 -22.87 -5.91
CA TYR A 240 -4.81 -24.33 -5.90
C TYR A 240 -3.68 -24.82 -4.99
N LEU A 241 -4.03 -25.45 -3.87
CA LEU A 241 -3.03 -26.00 -2.95
C LEU A 241 -2.43 -27.26 -3.57
N VAL A 242 -1.11 -27.34 -3.58
CA VAL A 242 -0.34 -28.50 -4.06
C VAL A 242 0.38 -29.13 -2.88
N GLU A 243 0.59 -30.45 -2.92
CA GLU A 243 1.48 -31.14 -1.98
C GLU A 243 2.95 -30.77 -2.31
N GLU A 244 3.79 -30.63 -1.29
CA GLU A 244 5.24 -30.42 -1.44
C GLU A 244 5.97 -31.70 -1.90
#